data_AF-A0A9K3CWN8-F1
#
_entry.id   AF-A0A9K3CWN8-F1
#
_cell.length_a   1.000
_cell.length_b   1.000
_cell.length_c   1.000
_cell.angle_alpha   90.00
_cell.angle_beta   90.00
_cell.angle_gamma   90.00
#
_symmetry.space_group_name_H-M   'P 1'
#
loop_
_entity.id
_entity.type
_entity.pdbx_description
1 polymer ?
#
loop_
_entity_poly.entity_id
_entity_poly.type
_entity_poly.pdbx_seq_one_letter_code
_entity_poly.pdbx_strand_id
1 'polypeptide(L)'
;ALDPRTGSVSKLLVLHLEHNGIGPEGATALGPEGATALGAMLRHNTTIRKLSVGYNQCRDQGITAIVKALHSNNTLQALDIANNYGGDRAAKAVADMLQSNKGLRLIRLWDTTMTLASGDSILAGLKSNVTITEIGLGATSCTAAVR
;
A
#
# COMPACT_ATOMS: atom_id res chain seq x y z
N ALA A 1 -7.05 6.77 -23.07
CA ALA A 1 -7.28 6.61 -24.53
C ALA A 1 -6.30 5.57 -25.07
N LEU A 2 -6.75 4.69 -25.98
CA LEU A 2 -6.00 3.56 -26.56
C LEU A 2 -4.97 4.04 -27.61
N ASP A 3 -3.79 3.40 -27.67
CA ASP A 3 -2.83 3.55 -28.78
C ASP A 3 -3.10 2.47 -29.86
N PRO A 4 -3.42 2.85 -31.11
CA PRO A 4 -3.81 1.92 -32.17
C PRO A 4 -2.67 1.09 -32.80
N ARG A 5 -1.40 1.23 -32.38
CA ARG A 5 -0.27 0.56 -33.07
C ARG A 5 0.22 -0.73 -32.42
N THR A 6 -0.24 -1.05 -31.21
CA THR A 6 0.17 -2.27 -30.52
C THR A 6 -1.07 -3.04 -30.10
N GLY A 7 -1.33 -4.19 -30.72
CA GLY A 7 -2.41 -5.12 -30.32
C GLY A 7 -2.18 -5.78 -28.96
N SER A 8 -1.50 -5.10 -28.03
CA SER A 8 -1.26 -5.56 -26.66
C SER A 8 -2.34 -4.97 -25.78
N VAL A 9 -3.23 -5.83 -25.26
CA VAL A 9 -4.04 -5.50 -24.08
C VAL A 9 -3.06 -5.05 -23.01
N SER A 10 -2.97 -3.74 -22.78
CA SER A 10 -2.07 -3.15 -21.82
C SER A 10 -2.48 -3.68 -20.45
N LYS A 11 -1.82 -4.76 -19.99
CA LYS A 11 -2.02 -5.31 -18.65
C LYS A 11 -1.80 -4.14 -17.69
N LEU A 12 -2.81 -3.79 -16.91
CA LEU A 12 -2.71 -2.67 -15.99
C LEU A 12 -1.60 -2.96 -14.98
N LEU A 13 -0.44 -2.34 -15.17
CA LEU A 13 0.74 -2.51 -14.31
C LEU A 13 0.70 -1.55 -13.12
N VAL A 14 0.01 -0.43 -13.29
CA VAL A 14 -0.02 0.65 -12.31
C VAL A 14 -1.47 1.06 -12.11
N LEU A 15 -1.93 0.99 -10.86
CA LEU A 15 -3.25 1.44 -10.45
C LEU A 15 -3.06 2.67 -9.54
N HIS A 16 -3.30 3.85 -10.10
CA HIS A 16 -3.32 5.10 -9.34
C HIS A 16 -4.75 5.40 -8.92
N LEU A 17 -4.98 5.45 -7.62
CA LEU A 17 -6.24 5.89 -7.02
C LEU A 17 -6.05 7.15 -6.16
N GLU A 18 -4.88 7.80 -6.22
CA GLU A 18 -4.59 9.03 -5.47
C GLU A 18 -5.47 10.19 -5.94
N HIS A 19 -5.89 11.05 -5.01
CA HIS A 19 -6.54 12.33 -5.31
C HIS A 19 -7.66 12.23 -6.34
N ASN A 20 -8.38 11.10 -6.37
CA ASN A 20 -9.21 10.79 -7.53
C ASN A 20 -10.43 11.72 -7.70
N GLY A 21 -10.62 12.72 -6.84
CA GLY A 21 -11.66 13.74 -7.03
C GLY A 21 -13.06 13.16 -7.16
N ILE A 22 -13.26 11.90 -6.77
CA ILE A 22 -14.49 11.11 -6.93
C ILE A 22 -15.58 11.56 -5.95
N GLY A 23 -15.45 12.78 -5.42
CA GLY A 23 -16.31 13.33 -4.39
C GLY A 23 -16.19 12.61 -3.04
N PRO A 24 -16.87 13.12 -2.00
CA PRO A 24 -17.02 12.41 -0.74
C PRO A 24 -17.61 11.01 -0.93
N GLU A 25 -18.42 10.75 -1.96
CA GLU A 25 -18.98 9.43 -2.24
C GLU A 25 -17.95 8.42 -2.74
N GLY A 26 -16.99 8.83 -3.57
CA GLY A 26 -15.92 7.95 -4.02
C GLY A 26 -14.81 7.74 -2.99
N ALA A 27 -14.52 8.75 -2.16
CA ALA A 27 -13.71 8.57 -0.95
C ALA A 27 -14.40 7.61 0.03
N THR A 28 -15.74 7.66 0.14
CA THR A 28 -16.54 6.66 0.85
C THR A 28 -16.47 5.29 0.16
N ALA A 29 -16.42 5.24 -1.17
CA ALA A 29 -16.30 4.01 -1.94
C ALA A 29 -14.92 3.35 -1.87
N LEU A 30 -13.86 4.07 -1.46
CA LEU A 30 -12.55 3.54 -1.03
C LEU A 30 -12.39 3.51 0.50
N GLY A 31 -13.50 3.73 1.22
CA GLY A 31 -13.63 3.48 2.66
C GLY A 31 -13.40 2.00 3.02
N PRO A 32 -13.78 1.57 4.23
CA PRO A 32 -13.53 0.20 4.70
C PRO A 32 -13.92 -0.89 3.69
N GLU A 33 -15.06 -0.74 3.04
CA GLU A 33 -15.62 -1.68 2.06
C GLU A 33 -14.82 -1.68 0.75
N GLY A 34 -14.48 -0.49 0.25
CA GLY A 34 -13.69 -0.32 -0.96
C GLY A 34 -12.27 -0.84 -0.86
N ALA A 35 -11.60 -0.49 0.23
CA ALA A 35 -10.27 -0.99 0.52
C ALA A 35 -10.29 -2.51 0.79
N THR A 36 -11.38 -3.06 1.33
CA THR A 36 -11.59 -4.51 1.45
C THR A 36 -11.74 -5.18 0.09
N ALA A 37 -12.57 -4.63 -0.80
CA ALA A 37 -12.73 -5.12 -2.16
C ALA A 37 -11.41 -5.04 -2.95
N LEU A 38 -10.64 -3.96 -2.75
CA LEU A 38 -9.31 -3.80 -3.33
C LEU A 38 -8.35 -4.86 -2.80
N GLY A 39 -8.34 -5.14 -1.50
CA GLY A 39 -7.59 -6.23 -0.90
C GLY A 39 -7.95 -7.59 -1.51
N ALA A 40 -9.25 -7.89 -1.67
CA ALA A 40 -9.72 -9.12 -2.30
C ALA A 40 -9.23 -9.25 -3.76
N MET A 41 -9.32 -8.16 -4.53
CA MET A 41 -8.82 -8.11 -5.91
C MET A 41 -7.29 -8.32 -5.95
N LEU A 42 -6.54 -7.61 -5.11
CA LEU A 42 -5.08 -7.75 -5.02
C LEU A 42 -4.67 -9.17 -4.68
N ARG A 43 -5.39 -9.89 -3.81
CA ARG A 43 -5.05 -11.27 -3.43
C ARG A 43 -4.87 -12.20 -4.64
N HIS A 44 -5.67 -11.99 -5.69
CA HIS A 44 -5.67 -12.80 -6.90
C HIS A 44 -4.99 -12.11 -8.09
N ASN A 45 -4.65 -10.82 -7.96
CA ASN A 45 -4.08 -10.05 -9.05
C ASN A 45 -2.60 -10.41 -9.30
N THR A 46 -2.29 -10.80 -10.53
CA THR A 46 -0.93 -11.17 -10.96
C THR A 46 -0.32 -10.20 -11.97
N THR A 47 -0.94 -9.04 -12.19
CA THR A 47 -0.49 -8.06 -13.19
C THR A 47 -0.05 -6.72 -12.58
N ILE A 48 -0.73 -6.23 -11.54
CA ILE A 48 -0.46 -4.93 -10.93
C ILE A 48 0.87 -4.98 -10.19
N ARG A 49 1.76 -4.06 -10.54
CA ARG A 49 3.09 -3.88 -9.94
C ARG A 49 3.14 -2.69 -9.01
N LYS A 50 2.33 -1.66 -9.25
CA LYS A 50 2.29 -0.46 -8.42
C LYS A 50 0.85 -0.11 -8.08
N LEU A 51 0.59 0.09 -6.80
CA LEU A 51 -0.70 0.53 -6.29
C LEU A 51 -0.48 1.80 -5.48
N SER A 52 -1.24 2.83 -5.79
CA SER A 52 -1.37 3.96 -4.90
C SER A 52 -2.82 4.23 -4.55
N VAL A 53 -3.07 4.35 -3.25
CA VAL A 53 -4.36 4.69 -2.65
C VAL A 53 -4.20 5.86 -1.67
N GLY A 54 -3.15 6.67 -1.82
CA GLY A 54 -2.95 7.82 -0.97
C GLY A 54 -4.10 8.83 -1.06
N TYR A 55 -4.33 9.61 0.01
CA TYR A 55 -5.37 10.64 0.05
C TYR A 55 -6.81 10.15 -0.18
N ASN A 56 -7.14 8.93 0.24
CA ASN A 56 -8.48 8.35 0.06
C ASN A 56 -9.26 8.16 1.37
N GLN A 57 -8.79 8.75 2.47
CA GLN A 57 -9.40 8.61 3.79
C GLN A 57 -9.58 7.14 4.22
N CYS A 58 -8.74 6.23 3.70
CA CYS A 58 -8.80 4.82 4.06
C CYS A 58 -8.55 4.70 5.56
N ARG A 59 -9.53 4.15 6.29
CA ARG A 59 -9.40 3.93 7.73
C ARG A 59 -8.57 2.69 8.01
N ASP A 60 -8.21 2.52 9.28
CA ASP A 60 -7.50 1.40 9.88
C ASP A 60 -7.87 0.02 9.29
N GLN A 61 -9.18 -0.26 9.13
CA GLN A 61 -9.69 -1.50 8.55
C GLN A 61 -9.34 -1.66 7.07
N GLY A 62 -9.47 -0.59 6.28
CA GLY A 62 -9.17 -0.59 4.86
C GLY A 62 -7.70 -0.81 4.58
N ILE A 63 -6.82 -0.08 5.29
CA ILE A 63 -5.38 -0.28 5.18
C ILE A 63 -5.03 -1.73 5.59
N THR A 64 -5.59 -2.21 6.70
CA THR A 64 -5.38 -3.59 7.16
C THR A 64 -5.78 -4.61 6.10
N ALA A 65 -6.90 -4.42 5.40
CA ALA A 65 -7.34 -5.33 4.35
C ALA A 65 -6.37 -5.35 3.15
N ILE A 66 -5.90 -4.18 2.71
CA ILE A 66 -4.92 -4.06 1.62
C ILE A 66 -3.62 -4.79 1.99
N VAL A 67 -3.04 -4.51 3.16
CA VAL A 67 -1.75 -5.12 3.56
C VAL A 67 -1.89 -6.61 3.88
N LYS A 68 -3.05 -7.07 4.37
CA LYS A 68 -3.33 -8.51 4.53
C LYS A 68 -3.32 -9.23 3.18
N ALA A 69 -3.87 -8.64 2.13
CA ALA A 69 -3.82 -9.23 0.80
C ALA A 69 -2.39 -9.42 0.27
N LEU A 70 -1.48 -8.51 0.67
CA LEU A 70 -0.07 -8.58 0.30
C LEU A 70 0.70 -9.70 0.99
N HIS A 71 0.17 -10.36 2.03
CA HIS A 71 0.84 -11.55 2.58
C HIS A 71 0.95 -12.68 1.54
N SER A 72 -0.01 -12.79 0.63
CA SER A 72 -0.01 -13.78 -0.46
C SER A 72 0.32 -13.18 -1.83
N ASN A 73 0.25 -11.86 -1.99
CA ASN A 73 0.58 -11.19 -3.25
C ASN A 73 2.06 -10.78 -3.29
N ASN A 74 2.84 -11.51 -4.08
CA ASN A 74 4.24 -11.16 -4.39
C ASN A 74 4.40 -10.51 -5.77
N THR A 75 3.29 -10.13 -6.41
CA THR A 75 3.27 -9.46 -7.71
C THR A 75 3.50 -7.96 -7.56
N LEU A 76 2.90 -7.36 -6.53
CA LEU A 76 3.00 -5.94 -6.24
C LEU A 76 4.41 -5.60 -5.74
N GLN A 77 5.00 -4.58 -6.34
CA GLN A 77 6.36 -4.12 -6.09
C GLN A 77 6.39 -2.74 -5.41
N ALA A 78 5.35 -1.93 -5.57
CA ALA A 78 5.22 -0.64 -4.90
C ALA A 78 3.82 -0.44 -4.33
N LEU A 79 3.75 -0.05 -3.07
CA LEU A 79 2.52 0.35 -2.38
C LEU A 79 2.67 1.76 -1.82
N ASP A 80 1.70 2.62 -2.14
CA ASP A 80 1.59 3.94 -1.53
C ASP A 80 0.21 4.07 -0.86
N ILE A 81 0.22 4.22 0.47
CA ILE A 81 -0.98 4.38 1.30
C ILE A 81 -0.89 5.68 2.12
N ALA A 82 -0.04 6.62 1.72
CA ALA A 82 0.18 7.86 2.44
C ALA A 82 -1.09 8.73 2.56
N ASN A 83 -1.17 9.60 3.56
CA ASN A 83 -2.32 10.50 3.77
C ASN A 83 -3.65 9.75 3.89
N ASN A 84 -3.66 8.72 4.74
CA ASN A 84 -4.84 7.95 5.09
C ASN A 84 -4.95 7.86 6.64
N TYR A 85 -6.00 7.23 7.16
CA TYR A 85 -6.27 7.16 8.61
C TYR A 85 -5.99 5.77 9.17
N GLY A 86 -4.75 5.31 9.04
CA GLY A 86 -4.26 4.03 9.57
C GLY A 86 -3.62 4.19 10.93
N GLY A 87 -4.38 4.01 12.00
CA GLY A 87 -3.84 4.04 13.36
C GLY A 87 -2.91 2.85 13.66
N ASP A 88 -2.63 2.64 14.95
CA ASP A 88 -1.60 1.69 15.37
C ASP A 88 -1.90 0.22 15.01
N ARG A 89 -3.17 -0.15 14.80
CA ARG A 89 -3.50 -1.51 14.34
C ARG A 89 -3.12 -1.71 12.88
N ALA A 90 -3.35 -0.72 12.01
CA ALA A 90 -2.88 -0.75 10.65
C ALA A 90 -1.34 -0.82 10.58
N ALA A 91 -0.63 -0.10 11.45
CA ALA A 91 0.83 -0.16 11.52
C ALA A 91 1.34 -1.57 11.88
N LYS A 92 0.69 -2.23 12.84
CA LYS A 92 1.02 -3.63 13.17
C LYS A 92 0.78 -4.57 11.99
N ALA A 93 -0.33 -4.40 11.27
CA ALA A 93 -0.60 -5.19 10.07
C ALA A 93 0.41 -4.94 8.94
N VAL A 94 0.89 -3.70 8.80
CA VAL A 94 2.01 -3.36 7.89
C VAL A 94 3.28 -4.08 8.33
N ALA A 95 3.63 -4.01 9.62
CA ALA A 95 4.81 -4.69 10.15
C ALA A 95 4.78 -6.20 9.89
N ASP A 96 3.65 -6.86 10.15
CA ASP A 96 3.48 -8.30 9.91
C ASP A 96 3.57 -8.65 8.40
N MET A 97 3.00 -7.81 7.54
CA MET A 97 3.09 -7.95 6.09
C MET A 97 4.55 -7.84 5.61
N LEU A 98 5.31 -6.88 6.15
CA LEU A 98 6.72 -6.69 5.80
C LEU A 98 7.57 -7.92 6.14
N GLN A 99 7.28 -8.65 7.23
CA GLN A 99 8.04 -9.85 7.58
C GLN A 99 7.86 -10.98 6.55
N SER A 100 6.67 -11.10 5.97
CA SER A 100 6.27 -12.22 5.13
C SER A 100 6.37 -11.95 3.62
N ASN A 101 6.07 -10.72 3.17
CA ASN A 101 6.04 -10.37 1.76
C ASN A 101 7.45 -10.37 1.14
N LYS A 102 7.58 -10.99 -0.04
CA LYS A 102 8.86 -11.11 -0.78
C LYS A 102 8.83 -10.46 -2.18
N GLY A 103 7.76 -9.75 -2.50
CA GLY A 103 7.60 -9.04 -3.79
C GLY A 103 7.74 -7.53 -3.68
N LEU A 104 7.37 -6.96 -2.53
CA LEU A 104 7.30 -5.53 -2.30
C LEU A 104 8.71 -4.96 -2.14
N ARG A 105 8.98 -3.89 -2.89
CA ARG A 105 10.25 -3.17 -2.93
C ARG A 105 10.14 -1.75 -2.40
N LEU A 106 8.96 -1.16 -2.50
CA LEU A 106 8.69 0.20 -2.10
C LEU A 106 7.40 0.27 -1.29
N ILE A 107 7.46 0.93 -0.13
CA ILE A 107 6.28 1.26 0.66
C ILE A 107 6.29 2.72 1.13
N ARG A 108 5.18 3.44 0.96
CA ARG A 108 4.98 4.80 1.50
C ARG A 108 3.82 4.83 2.50
N LEU A 109 4.12 5.34 3.69
CA LEU A 109 3.26 5.32 4.88
C LEU A 109 3.14 6.70 5.55
N TRP A 110 3.62 7.77 4.91
CA TRP A 110 3.65 9.10 5.53
C TRP A 110 2.24 9.66 5.74
N ASP A 111 2.07 10.44 6.80
CA ASP A 111 0.80 11.05 7.20
C ASP A 111 -0.37 10.04 7.31
N THR A 112 -0.11 8.90 7.96
CA THR A 112 -1.12 7.83 8.14
C THR A 112 -1.79 7.82 9.51
N THR A 113 -1.60 8.83 10.36
CA THR A 113 -2.01 8.85 11.79
C THR A 113 -1.37 7.79 12.70
N MET A 114 -0.35 7.08 12.21
CA MET A 114 0.44 6.13 13.01
C MET A 114 1.27 6.86 14.08
N THR A 115 1.31 6.33 15.30
CA THR A 115 2.08 6.93 16.41
C THR A 115 3.57 6.55 16.36
N LEU A 116 4.37 7.13 17.26
CA LEU A 116 5.79 6.73 17.42
C LEU A 116 5.94 5.23 17.78
N ALA A 117 5.04 4.67 18.60
CA ALA A 117 5.06 3.25 18.96
C ALA A 117 4.82 2.33 17.74
N SER A 118 4.06 2.83 16.77
CA SER A 118 3.86 2.16 15.48
C SER A 118 5.12 2.16 14.62
N GLY A 119 5.98 3.17 14.74
CA GLY A 119 7.28 3.25 14.07
C GLY A 119 8.19 2.08 14.44
N ASP A 120 8.27 1.72 15.73
CA ASP A 120 9.08 0.59 16.20
C ASP A 120 8.60 -0.74 15.64
N SER A 121 7.27 -0.92 15.54
CA SER A 121 6.68 -2.12 14.96
C SER A 121 7.04 -2.26 13.48
N ILE A 122 6.90 -1.18 12.70
CA ILE A 122 7.27 -1.16 11.29
C ILE A 122 8.77 -1.43 11.12
N LEU A 123 9.62 -0.82 11.96
CA LEU A 123 11.05 -1.06 11.95
C LEU A 123 11.41 -2.52 12.24
N ALA A 124 10.73 -3.16 13.20
CA ALA A 124 10.91 -4.58 13.49
C ALA A 124 10.53 -5.46 12.28
N GLY A 125 9.44 -5.11 11.58
CA GLY A 125 9.04 -5.79 10.35
C GLY A 125 10.04 -5.62 9.20
N LEU A 126 10.66 -4.45 9.08
CA LEU A 126 11.69 -4.18 8.06
C LEU A 126 12.98 -4.96 8.31
N LYS A 127 13.38 -5.15 9.58
CA LYS A 127 14.61 -5.88 9.93
C LYS A 127 14.65 -7.33 9.40
N SER A 128 13.49 -7.95 9.21
CA SER A 128 13.38 -9.30 8.65
C SER A 128 13.03 -9.30 7.16
N ASN A 129 12.71 -8.13 6.58
CA ASN A 129 12.44 -7.99 5.16
C ASN A 129 13.75 -7.77 4.39
N VAL A 130 13.94 -8.52 3.31
CA VAL A 130 15.15 -8.47 2.47
C VAL A 130 14.89 -7.91 1.08
N THR A 131 13.65 -7.52 0.79
CA THR A 131 13.18 -7.13 -0.56
C THR A 131 12.87 -5.65 -0.68
N ILE A 132 12.53 -4.98 0.42
CA ILE A 132 12.28 -3.54 0.48
C ILE A 132 13.59 -2.78 0.25
N THR A 133 13.56 -1.89 -0.71
CA THR A 133 14.69 -1.03 -1.11
C THR A 133 14.38 0.45 -0.90
N GLU A 134 13.10 0.84 -0.82
CA GLU A 134 12.67 2.23 -0.59
C GLU A 134 11.54 2.26 0.42
N ILE A 135 11.63 3.17 1.40
CA ILE A 135 10.57 3.42 2.37
C ILE A 135 10.33 4.93 2.54
N GLY A 136 9.05 5.34 2.53
CA GLY A 136 8.64 6.71 2.82
C GLY A 136 7.85 6.80 4.13
N LEU A 137 8.42 7.43 5.17
CA LEU A 137 7.81 7.59 6.49
C LEU A 137 7.41 9.05 6.85
N GLY A 138 7.57 10.01 5.93
CA GLY A 138 7.25 11.43 6.15
C GLY A 138 8.46 12.21 6.59
N ALA A 139 8.30 13.36 7.24
CA ALA A 139 9.38 14.32 7.58
C ALA A 139 10.51 13.78 8.49
N THR A 140 10.53 12.49 8.78
CA THR A 140 11.77 11.76 9.01
C THR A 140 12.10 10.99 7.74
N SER A 141 12.91 11.61 6.88
CA SER A 141 13.61 10.94 5.78
C SER A 141 14.60 9.92 6.35
N CYS A 142 14.10 8.90 7.05
CA CYS A 142 14.87 7.74 7.38
C CYS A 142 14.94 6.92 6.09
N THR A 143 15.84 7.36 5.22
CA THR A 143 16.50 6.50 4.25
C THR A 143 17.30 5.50 5.07
N ALA A 144 16.60 4.61 5.78
CA ALA A 144 17.19 3.40 6.28
C ALA A 144 17.59 2.67 5.02
N ALA A 145 18.86 2.80 4.65
CA ALA A 145 19.50 1.87 3.74
C ALA A 145 19.33 0.50 4.39
N VAL A 146 18.25 -0.19 4.01
CA VAL A 146 18.01 -1.58 4.37
C VAL A 146 19.18 -2.33 3.75
N ARG A 147 20.14 -2.70 4.60
CA ARG A 147 21.26 -3.58 4.31
C ARG A 147 21.25 -4.67 5.36
#